data_AF-A0A0M4Q3W2-F1
#
_entry.id   AF-A0A0M4Q3W2-F1
#
_cell.length_a   1.000
_cell.length_b   1.000
_cell.length_c   1.000
_cell.angle_alpha   90.00
_cell.angle_beta   90.00
_cell.angle_gamma   90.00
#
_symmetry.space_group_name_H-M   'P 1'
#
loop_
_entity.id
_entity.type
_entity.pdbx_description
1 polymer ?
#
loop_
_entity_poly.entity_id
_entity_poly.type
_entity_poly.pdbx_seq_one_letter_code
_entity_poly.pdbx_strand_id
1 'polypeptide(L)'
;MSLVAMLSGSGVPVATNLTAWVVAGVVFPLSVAALSRQVMGPSPGAALVAPVLATGFTALPWALMSFGVLWPNLLGVALLPGYLTLLLAVVGVAERSVIGAAGAATTLVLTLPALGLAHPNALFSLAVLGLFPVLWGIGVLARRRLLTRRFWQPVLATVGVAGIVAAVLWFMTASPLTAGVRSFDWPAFTDVPTAIGQVLFNSSNGRPDLVVLSVLVVIGAVAALRHVATSWLVPAHVASGALYVLAAADDGTTSAALTGAWYNDSYRLAAMVPVTGAVLAVVGLCAVASVVRHVLLRIPPTAALARRRVVAPALAAVLLAVVVATTGGMSVATHADVLAGPYQRPSDAILEPGQREFLDEVGRIVGPDDVVAADPFTGNSLLFPLTGRRVLFPHLIGNWTPEQILLATRFRDVGTDPTICTAAADLGVDWLLTGPITFWPNHGGARWYPGLHDIAPVPGFELVATGGGQELWRLTACAPGAPVTPGAQAFAPPGPDGAPSSPYGG
;
A
#
# COMPACT_ATOMS: atom_id res chain seq x y z
N MET A 1 -1.82 -10.18 5.89
CA MET A 1 -0.66 -10.06 6.81
C MET A 1 -1.02 -10.52 8.21
N SER A 2 -2.10 -10.01 8.82
CA SER A 2 -2.67 -10.54 10.08
C SER A 2 -2.87 -12.05 10.06
N LEU A 3 -3.50 -12.59 9.02
CA LEU A 3 -3.69 -14.04 8.86
C LEU A 3 -2.35 -14.82 8.87
N VAL A 4 -1.30 -14.26 8.27
CA VAL A 4 0.04 -14.88 8.26
C VAL A 4 0.62 -14.88 9.68
N ALA A 5 0.50 -13.78 10.41
CA ALA A 5 0.94 -13.72 11.81
C ALA A 5 0.21 -14.76 12.67
N MET A 6 -1.12 -14.86 12.54
CA MET A 6 -1.93 -15.83 13.28
C MET A 6 -1.60 -17.29 12.94
N LEU A 7 -1.42 -17.62 11.66
CA LEU A 7 -1.16 -18.99 11.23
C LEU A 7 0.29 -19.45 11.49
N SER A 8 1.26 -18.52 11.42
CA SER A 8 2.66 -18.85 11.64
C SER A 8 3.08 -18.81 13.11
N GLY A 9 2.31 -18.15 13.97
CA GLY A 9 2.72 -17.85 15.34
C GLY A 9 3.91 -16.88 15.44
N SER A 10 4.32 -16.26 14.33
CA SER A 10 5.38 -15.26 14.33
C SER A 10 4.87 -13.90 14.78
N GLY A 11 5.75 -13.09 15.38
CA GLY A 11 5.41 -11.72 15.77
C GLY A 11 4.97 -10.86 14.57
N VAL A 12 4.06 -9.92 14.81
CA VAL A 12 3.48 -9.05 13.78
C VAL A 12 4.53 -8.40 12.87
N PRO A 13 5.66 -7.86 13.38
CA PRO A 13 6.69 -7.27 12.53
C PRO A 13 7.30 -8.26 11.53
N VAL A 14 7.58 -9.49 11.96
CA VAL A 14 8.19 -10.52 11.10
C VAL A 14 7.22 -10.96 10.02
N ALA A 15 6.00 -11.32 10.41
CA ALA A 15 4.95 -11.75 9.48
C ALA A 15 4.69 -10.69 8.39
N THR A 16 4.65 -9.42 8.81
CA THR A 16 4.34 -8.30 7.93
C THR A 16 5.46 -8.04 6.93
N ASN A 17 6.71 -7.99 7.38
CA ASN A 17 7.87 -7.82 6.50
C ASN A 17 8.01 -8.98 5.50
N LEU A 18 7.91 -10.22 5.96
CA LEU A 18 8.01 -11.39 5.08
C LEU A 18 6.87 -11.42 4.04
N THR A 19 5.65 -11.08 4.46
CA THR A 19 4.54 -11.00 3.51
C THR A 19 4.77 -9.90 2.47
N ALA A 20 5.28 -8.73 2.86
CA ALA A 20 5.60 -7.66 1.91
C ALA A 20 6.65 -8.10 0.88
N TRP A 21 7.70 -8.81 1.31
CA TRP A 21 8.69 -9.40 0.41
C TRP A 21 8.11 -10.45 -0.54
N VAL A 22 7.25 -11.35 -0.05
CA VAL A 22 6.55 -12.33 -0.90
C VAL A 22 5.65 -11.63 -1.92
N VAL A 23 4.94 -10.58 -1.52
CA VAL A 23 4.09 -9.81 -2.43
C VAL A 23 4.92 -9.14 -3.51
N ALA A 24 6.03 -8.49 -3.14
CA ALA A 24 6.92 -7.80 -4.05
C ALA A 24 7.66 -8.74 -5.01
N GLY A 25 8.25 -9.82 -4.49
CA GLY A 25 9.13 -10.71 -5.25
C GLY A 25 8.41 -11.88 -5.95
N VAL A 26 7.18 -12.22 -5.53
CA VAL A 26 6.45 -13.38 -6.06
C VAL A 26 5.08 -12.98 -6.61
N VAL A 27 4.21 -12.40 -5.78
CA VAL A 27 2.81 -12.16 -6.17
C VAL A 27 2.70 -11.17 -7.33
N PHE A 28 3.39 -10.03 -7.25
CA PHE A 28 3.36 -9.02 -8.31
C PHE A 28 4.00 -9.53 -9.62
N PRO A 29 5.23 -10.08 -9.63
CA PRO A 29 5.83 -10.67 -10.82
C PRO A 29 4.99 -11.76 -11.49
N LEU A 30 4.38 -12.66 -10.71
CA LEU A 30 3.51 -13.71 -11.23
C LEU A 30 2.20 -13.13 -11.81
N SER A 31 1.65 -12.10 -11.18
CA SER A 31 0.46 -11.42 -11.68
C SER A 31 0.75 -10.75 -13.04
N VAL A 32 1.90 -10.07 -13.16
CA VAL A 32 2.35 -9.48 -14.44
C VAL A 32 2.55 -10.58 -15.49
N ALA A 33 3.19 -11.69 -15.14
CA ALA A 33 3.36 -12.83 -16.05
C ALA A 33 2.02 -13.42 -16.52
N ALA A 34 1.03 -13.52 -15.63
CA ALA A 34 -0.31 -13.98 -15.98
C ALA A 34 -1.00 -13.02 -16.96
N LEU A 35 -0.90 -11.71 -16.74
CA LEU A 35 -1.48 -10.71 -17.64
C LEU A 35 -0.77 -10.71 -19.00
N SER A 36 0.57 -10.76 -19.01
CA SER A 36 1.36 -10.90 -20.24
C SER A 36 0.97 -12.15 -21.03
N ARG A 37 0.72 -13.28 -20.35
CA ARG A 37 0.26 -14.52 -20.99
C ARG A 37 -1.11 -14.38 -21.65
N GLN A 38 -2.01 -13.57 -21.08
CA GLN A 38 -3.33 -13.30 -21.67
C GLN A 38 -3.26 -12.42 -22.90
N VAL A 39 -2.43 -11.37 -22.86
CA VAL A 39 -2.37 -10.39 -23.95
C VAL A 39 -1.46 -10.82 -25.10
N MET A 40 -0.48 -11.70 -24.87
CA MET A 40 0.48 -12.16 -25.89
C MET A 40 0.36 -13.64 -26.28
N GLY A 41 -0.49 -14.41 -25.60
CA GLY A 41 -0.55 -15.86 -25.82
C GLY A 41 0.67 -16.62 -25.23
N PRO A 42 0.83 -17.92 -25.53
CA PRO A 42 1.91 -18.74 -24.99
C PRO A 42 3.24 -18.35 -25.64
N SER A 43 3.98 -17.45 -24.98
CA SER A 43 5.31 -16.98 -25.39
C SER A 43 6.34 -17.29 -24.30
N PRO A 44 7.30 -18.21 -24.52
CA PRO A 44 8.36 -18.48 -23.56
C PRO A 44 9.23 -17.24 -23.27
N GLY A 45 9.43 -16.37 -24.28
CA GLY A 45 10.15 -15.12 -24.10
C GLY A 45 9.41 -14.17 -23.16
N ALA A 46 8.10 -14.00 -23.33
CA ALA A 46 7.30 -13.17 -22.43
C ALA A 46 7.24 -13.74 -21.01
N ALA A 47 7.13 -15.07 -20.88
CA ALA A 47 7.13 -15.75 -19.58
C ALA A 47 8.44 -15.56 -18.80
N LEU A 48 9.59 -15.51 -19.51
CA LEU A 48 10.89 -15.23 -18.91
C LEU A 48 11.04 -13.75 -18.52
N VAL A 49 10.61 -12.84 -19.40
CA VAL A 49 10.85 -11.39 -19.28
C VAL A 49 9.92 -10.73 -18.26
N ALA A 50 8.66 -11.15 -18.21
CA ALA A 50 7.63 -10.55 -17.37
C ALA A 50 7.99 -10.42 -15.88
N PRO A 51 8.42 -11.49 -15.18
CA PRO A 51 8.71 -11.38 -13.76
C PRO A 51 9.89 -10.45 -13.47
N VAL A 52 10.91 -10.40 -14.35
CA VAL A 52 12.11 -9.57 -14.16
C VAL A 52 11.83 -8.09 -14.45
N LEU A 53 11.06 -7.77 -15.50
CA LEU A 53 10.71 -6.38 -15.79
C LEU A 53 9.72 -5.82 -14.76
N ALA A 54 8.85 -6.65 -14.19
CA ALA A 54 7.94 -6.23 -13.12
C ALA A 54 8.70 -5.63 -11.93
N THR A 55 9.84 -6.21 -11.56
CA THR A 55 10.64 -5.74 -10.42
C THR A 55 11.51 -4.52 -10.71
N GLY A 56 11.56 -4.05 -11.96
CA GLY A 56 12.43 -2.93 -12.34
C GLY A 56 11.85 -1.53 -12.06
N PHE A 57 10.56 -1.44 -11.75
CA PHE A 57 9.90 -0.16 -11.48
C PHE A 57 10.07 0.23 -10.01
N THR A 58 10.43 1.49 -9.75
CA THR A 58 10.64 1.97 -8.37
C THR A 58 9.32 2.14 -7.61
N ALA A 59 8.26 2.62 -8.27
CA ALA A 59 6.99 2.92 -7.62
C ALA A 59 6.24 1.68 -7.10
N LEU A 60 6.36 0.55 -7.78
CA LEU A 60 5.82 -0.75 -7.37
C LEU A 60 6.78 -1.85 -7.84
N PRO A 61 7.22 -2.76 -6.94
CA PRO A 61 6.73 -2.95 -5.58
C PRO A 61 7.45 -2.14 -4.48
N TRP A 62 8.57 -1.48 -4.79
CA TRP A 62 9.52 -1.01 -3.77
C TRP A 62 9.08 0.21 -2.97
N ALA A 63 8.55 1.25 -3.63
CA ALA A 63 8.21 2.49 -2.93
C ALA A 63 7.10 2.31 -1.88
N LEU A 64 6.13 1.41 -2.11
CA LEU A 64 5.06 1.12 -1.15
C LEU A 64 5.54 0.35 0.09
N MET A 65 6.70 -0.30 0.02
CA MET A 65 7.35 -0.93 1.18
C MET A 65 8.15 0.09 2.00
N SER A 66 8.39 1.28 1.46
CA SER A 66 9.19 2.33 2.07
C SER A 66 8.33 3.48 2.61
N PHE A 67 7.59 4.16 1.74
CA PHE A 67 6.81 5.33 2.12
C PHE A 67 5.49 4.96 2.81
N GLY A 68 5.22 5.57 3.98
CA GLY A 68 3.94 5.49 4.70
C GLY A 68 3.52 4.08 5.13
N VAL A 69 4.40 3.08 4.94
CA VAL A 69 4.17 1.68 5.27
C VAL A 69 2.85 1.16 4.66
N LEU A 70 2.65 1.45 3.37
CA LEU A 70 1.43 1.16 2.60
C LEU A 70 1.33 -0.32 2.19
N TRP A 71 1.67 -1.25 3.08
CA TRP A 71 1.69 -2.69 2.80
C TRP A 71 0.35 -3.30 2.35
N PRO A 72 -0.81 -2.90 2.89
CA PRO A 72 -2.08 -3.41 2.37
C PRO A 72 -2.32 -2.90 0.94
N ASN A 73 -1.93 -1.66 0.63
CA ASN A 73 -1.98 -1.12 -0.74
C ASN A 73 -1.04 -1.90 -1.67
N LEU A 74 0.17 -2.23 -1.22
CA LEU A 74 1.10 -3.08 -1.96
C LEU A 74 0.45 -4.40 -2.34
N LEU A 75 -0.20 -5.10 -1.40
CA LEU A 75 -0.92 -6.34 -1.67
C LEU A 75 -2.05 -6.13 -2.69
N GLY A 76 -2.89 -5.10 -2.48
CA GLY A 76 -4.01 -4.81 -3.37
C GLY A 76 -3.56 -4.51 -4.81
N VAL A 77 -2.58 -3.63 -4.99
CA VAL A 77 -2.08 -3.22 -6.31
C VAL A 77 -1.29 -4.34 -7.00
N ALA A 78 -0.51 -5.12 -6.24
CA ALA A 78 0.22 -6.28 -6.76
C ALA A 78 -0.68 -7.33 -7.41
N LEU A 79 -1.93 -7.46 -6.95
CA LEU A 79 -2.90 -8.41 -7.48
C LEU A 79 -3.60 -7.91 -8.75
N LEU A 80 -3.57 -6.60 -9.05
CA LEU A 80 -4.33 -6.01 -10.16
C LEU A 80 -4.06 -6.66 -11.53
N PRO A 81 -2.80 -6.99 -11.92
CA PRO A 81 -2.58 -7.69 -13.18
C PRO A 81 -3.30 -9.06 -13.23
N GLY A 82 -3.40 -9.76 -12.10
CA GLY A 82 -4.16 -11.01 -11.98
C GLY A 82 -5.68 -10.81 -12.13
N TYR A 83 -6.24 -9.75 -11.56
CA TYR A 83 -7.66 -9.43 -11.77
C TYR A 83 -7.96 -8.99 -13.20
N LEU A 84 -7.06 -8.22 -13.82
CA LEU A 84 -7.15 -7.87 -15.25
C LEU A 84 -7.05 -9.12 -16.14
N THR A 85 -6.26 -10.11 -15.75
CA THR A 85 -6.18 -11.42 -16.44
C THR A 85 -7.53 -12.12 -16.47
N LEU A 86 -8.26 -12.13 -15.35
CA LEU A 86 -9.62 -12.68 -15.27
C LEU A 86 -10.61 -11.86 -16.10
N LEU A 87 -10.52 -10.53 -16.01
CA LEU A 87 -11.42 -9.63 -16.73
C LEU A 87 -11.30 -9.80 -18.25
N LEU A 88 -10.08 -9.93 -18.78
CA LEU A 88 -9.84 -10.20 -20.21
C LEU A 88 -10.48 -11.50 -20.69
N ALA A 89 -10.50 -12.54 -19.84
CA ALA A 89 -11.15 -13.81 -20.15
C ALA A 89 -12.68 -13.67 -20.18
N VAL A 90 -13.24 -12.89 -19.24
CA VAL A 90 -14.69 -12.61 -19.18
C VAL A 90 -15.14 -11.82 -20.41
N VAL A 91 -14.42 -10.76 -20.77
CA VAL A 91 -14.81 -9.86 -21.87
C VAL A 91 -14.42 -10.38 -23.26
N GLY A 92 -13.67 -11.48 -23.33
CA GLY A 92 -13.28 -12.13 -24.59
C GLY A 92 -12.28 -11.33 -25.43
N VAL A 93 -11.44 -10.53 -24.77
CA VAL A 93 -10.40 -9.69 -25.42
C VAL A 93 -8.99 -10.31 -25.31
N ALA A 94 -8.83 -11.37 -24.50
CA ALA A 94 -7.57 -12.10 -24.42
C ALA A 94 -7.18 -12.74 -25.77
N GLU A 95 -5.87 -12.78 -26.05
CA GLU A 95 -5.31 -13.42 -27.26
C GLU A 95 -5.54 -14.95 -27.22
N ARG A 96 -5.19 -15.57 -26.09
CA ARG A 96 -5.47 -16.99 -25.81
C ARG A 96 -5.71 -17.24 -24.33
N SER A 97 -6.99 -17.29 -23.97
CA SER A 97 -7.39 -17.50 -22.58
C SER A 97 -6.98 -18.86 -22.03
N VAL A 98 -6.37 -18.85 -20.85
CA VAL A 98 -6.04 -20.06 -20.07
C VAL A 98 -7.25 -20.53 -19.26
N ILE A 99 -8.16 -19.60 -18.93
CA ILE A 99 -9.37 -19.84 -18.14
C ILE A 99 -10.59 -19.52 -19.00
N GLY A 100 -11.60 -20.39 -19.01
CA GLY A 100 -12.87 -20.10 -19.70
C GLY A 100 -13.61 -18.92 -19.07
N ALA A 101 -14.39 -18.18 -19.87
CA ALA A 101 -15.09 -16.97 -19.40
C ALA A 101 -15.95 -17.19 -18.14
N ALA A 102 -16.65 -18.33 -18.05
CA ALA A 102 -17.45 -18.68 -16.87
C ALA A 102 -16.58 -18.89 -15.61
N GLY A 103 -15.50 -19.67 -15.73
CA GLY A 103 -14.56 -19.89 -14.62
C GLY A 103 -13.87 -18.60 -14.18
N ALA A 104 -13.52 -17.73 -15.13
CA ALA A 104 -12.95 -16.42 -14.84
C ALA A 104 -13.96 -15.51 -14.12
N ALA A 105 -15.22 -15.50 -14.55
CA ALA A 105 -16.29 -14.74 -13.90
C ALA A 105 -16.55 -15.24 -12.48
N THR A 106 -16.65 -16.56 -12.27
CA THR A 106 -16.81 -17.16 -10.94
C THR A 106 -15.64 -16.80 -10.02
N THR A 107 -14.41 -16.93 -10.53
CA THR A 107 -13.21 -16.57 -9.76
C THR A 107 -13.22 -15.09 -9.40
N LEU A 108 -13.57 -14.21 -10.34
CA LEU A 108 -13.65 -12.77 -10.11
C LEU A 108 -14.67 -12.45 -9.02
N VAL A 109 -15.88 -13.00 -9.09
CA VAL A 109 -16.94 -12.78 -8.10
C VAL A 109 -16.53 -13.26 -6.70
N LEU A 110 -15.92 -14.44 -6.60
CA LEU A 110 -15.48 -15.01 -5.32
C LEU A 110 -14.30 -14.25 -4.69
N THR A 111 -13.41 -13.69 -5.52
CA THR A 111 -12.17 -13.06 -5.04
C THR A 111 -12.24 -11.53 -4.96
N LEU A 112 -13.21 -10.86 -5.59
CA LEU A 112 -13.39 -9.41 -5.47
C LEU A 112 -13.49 -8.91 -4.00
N PRO A 113 -14.24 -9.57 -3.10
CA PRO A 113 -14.24 -9.20 -1.69
C PRO A 113 -12.85 -9.30 -1.05
N ALA A 114 -12.04 -10.29 -1.43
CA ALA A 114 -10.68 -10.44 -0.94
C ALA A 114 -9.77 -9.30 -1.42
N LEU A 115 -9.97 -8.76 -2.64
CA LEU A 115 -9.25 -7.57 -3.11
C LEU A 115 -9.63 -6.33 -2.29
N GLY A 116 -10.92 -6.17 -1.97
CA GLY A 116 -11.40 -5.09 -1.10
C GLY A 116 -10.83 -5.18 0.32
N LEU A 117 -10.78 -6.38 0.88
CA LEU A 117 -10.17 -6.64 2.19
C LEU A 117 -8.64 -6.48 2.18
N ALA A 118 -7.98 -6.73 1.03
CA ALA A 118 -6.56 -6.44 0.88
C ALA A 118 -6.32 -4.92 0.96
N HIS A 119 -7.00 -4.14 0.12
CA HIS A 119 -7.12 -2.69 0.28
C HIS A 119 -8.24 -2.12 -0.61
N PRO A 120 -9.17 -1.28 -0.10
CA PRO A 120 -10.28 -0.74 -0.89
C PRO A 120 -9.86 0.04 -2.16
N ASN A 121 -8.76 0.81 -2.09
CA ASN A 121 -8.21 1.50 -3.25
C ASN A 121 -7.91 0.59 -4.45
N ALA A 122 -7.62 -0.70 -4.25
CA ALA A 122 -7.35 -1.63 -5.33
C ALA A 122 -8.63 -1.95 -6.12
N LEU A 123 -9.81 -1.88 -5.49
CA LEU A 123 -11.09 -1.98 -6.20
C LEU A 123 -11.28 -0.78 -7.14
N PHE A 124 -10.97 0.44 -6.67
CA PHE A 124 -11.03 1.65 -7.49
C PHE A 124 -9.99 1.60 -8.62
N SER A 125 -8.77 1.16 -8.33
CA SER A 125 -7.72 0.97 -9.33
C SER A 125 -8.10 -0.08 -10.37
N LEU A 126 -8.73 -1.18 -9.96
CA LEU A 126 -9.27 -2.19 -10.87
C LEU A 126 -10.42 -1.61 -11.72
N ALA A 127 -11.28 -0.78 -11.15
CA ALA A 127 -12.35 -0.13 -11.91
C ALA A 127 -11.78 0.81 -12.99
N VAL A 128 -10.79 1.63 -12.65
CA VAL A 128 -10.11 2.53 -13.61
C VAL A 128 -9.39 1.75 -14.70
N LEU A 129 -8.51 0.82 -14.33
CA LEU A 129 -7.71 0.07 -15.31
C LEU A 129 -8.57 -0.94 -16.10
N GLY A 130 -9.55 -1.55 -15.44
CA GLY A 130 -10.45 -2.55 -16.01
C GLY A 130 -11.54 -1.97 -16.91
N LEU A 131 -11.83 -0.67 -16.82
CA LEU A 131 -12.75 0.00 -17.73
C LEU A 131 -12.33 -0.20 -19.19
N PHE A 132 -11.04 -0.06 -19.49
CA PHE A 132 -10.52 -0.11 -20.86
C PHE A 132 -10.68 -1.49 -21.54
N PRO A 133 -10.25 -2.63 -20.97
CA PRO A 133 -10.48 -3.93 -21.58
C PRO A 133 -11.98 -4.25 -21.69
N VAL A 134 -12.82 -3.76 -20.77
CA VAL A 134 -14.28 -3.90 -20.86
C VAL A 134 -14.85 -3.13 -22.03
N LEU A 135 -14.48 -1.86 -22.22
CA LEU A 135 -14.89 -1.07 -23.38
C LEU A 135 -14.44 -1.71 -24.70
N TRP A 136 -13.24 -2.29 -24.73
CA TRP A 136 -12.76 -3.08 -25.87
C TRP A 136 -13.63 -4.31 -26.14
N GLY A 137 -13.99 -5.06 -25.10
CA GLY A 137 -14.88 -6.22 -25.20
C GLY A 137 -16.27 -5.86 -25.71
N ILE A 138 -16.83 -4.75 -25.22
CA ILE A 138 -18.09 -4.18 -25.72
C ILE A 138 -17.96 -3.81 -27.20
N GLY A 139 -16.85 -3.17 -27.61
CA GLY A 139 -16.59 -2.84 -29.01
C GLY A 139 -16.52 -4.08 -29.91
N VAL A 140 -15.84 -5.14 -29.46
CA VAL A 140 -15.78 -6.44 -30.16
C VAL A 140 -17.17 -7.08 -30.23
N LEU A 141 -17.93 -7.06 -29.14
CA LEU A 141 -19.29 -7.59 -29.08
C LEU A 141 -20.23 -6.82 -30.01
N ALA A 142 -20.16 -5.48 -30.01
CA ALA A 142 -20.94 -4.60 -30.87
C ALA A 142 -20.65 -4.91 -32.34
N ARG A 143 -19.38 -4.98 -32.76
CA ARG A 143 -19.01 -5.36 -34.13
C ARG A 143 -19.61 -6.70 -34.57
N ARG A 144 -19.74 -7.66 -33.66
CA ARG A 144 -20.27 -9.01 -33.96
C ARG A 144 -21.80 -9.11 -33.91
N ARG A 145 -22.47 -8.31 -33.08
CA ARG A 145 -23.88 -8.55 -32.70
C ARG A 145 -24.81 -7.38 -32.98
N LEU A 146 -24.31 -6.17 -33.22
CA LEU A 146 -25.15 -4.97 -33.33
C LEU A 146 -26.14 -5.02 -34.50
N LEU A 147 -25.76 -5.67 -35.61
CA LEU A 147 -26.62 -5.87 -36.78
C LEU A 147 -27.38 -7.22 -36.75
N THR A 148 -27.52 -7.84 -35.57
CA THR A 148 -28.19 -9.14 -35.40
C THR A 148 -29.38 -9.01 -34.44
N ARG A 149 -30.22 -10.05 -34.34
CA ARG A 149 -31.29 -10.11 -33.32
C ARG A 149 -30.78 -10.04 -31.87
N ARG A 150 -29.46 -10.13 -31.66
CA ARG A 150 -28.79 -10.01 -30.35
C ARG A 150 -28.16 -8.62 -30.13
N PHE A 151 -28.59 -7.59 -30.85
CA PHE A 151 -28.12 -6.20 -30.69
C PHE A 151 -28.26 -5.67 -29.26
N TRP A 152 -29.22 -6.20 -28.50
CA TRP A 152 -29.45 -5.84 -27.10
C TRP A 152 -28.26 -6.20 -26.19
N GLN A 153 -27.44 -7.18 -26.54
CA GLN A 153 -26.30 -7.62 -25.71
C GLN A 153 -25.23 -6.52 -25.53
N PRO A 154 -24.67 -5.91 -26.59
CA PRO A 154 -23.74 -4.80 -26.44
C PRO A 154 -24.40 -3.55 -25.82
N VAL A 155 -25.68 -3.28 -26.11
CA VAL A 155 -26.40 -2.15 -25.48
C VAL A 155 -26.53 -2.35 -23.97
N LEU A 156 -26.96 -3.54 -23.53
CA LEU A 156 -27.07 -3.88 -22.12
C LEU A 156 -25.71 -3.84 -21.43
N ALA A 157 -24.64 -4.32 -22.10
CA ALA A 157 -23.29 -4.23 -21.57
C ALA A 157 -22.84 -2.77 -21.40
N THR A 158 -23.10 -1.89 -22.37
CA THR A 158 -22.79 -0.46 -22.27
C THR A 158 -23.56 0.21 -21.12
N VAL A 159 -24.87 -0.06 -20.99
CA VAL A 159 -25.70 0.47 -19.90
C VAL A 159 -25.20 -0.04 -18.55
N GLY A 160 -24.88 -1.34 -18.44
CA GLY A 160 -24.32 -1.92 -17.23
C GLY A 160 -23.00 -1.28 -16.82
N VAL A 161 -22.08 -1.08 -17.78
CA VAL A 161 -20.80 -0.39 -17.52
C VAL A 161 -21.00 1.07 -17.16
N ALA A 162 -21.91 1.78 -17.81
CA ALA A 162 -22.26 3.15 -17.44
C ALA A 162 -22.80 3.24 -16.01
N GLY A 163 -23.65 2.27 -15.60
CA GLY A 163 -24.13 2.16 -14.22
C GLY A 163 -23.00 1.87 -13.21
N ILE A 164 -22.06 0.99 -13.54
CA ILE A 164 -20.88 0.71 -12.71
C ILE A 164 -20.00 1.95 -12.59
N VAL A 165 -19.71 2.65 -13.70
CA VAL A 165 -18.92 3.89 -13.70
C VAL A 165 -19.61 4.96 -12.85
N ALA A 166 -20.93 5.14 -13.01
CA ALA A 166 -21.69 6.08 -12.19
C ALA A 166 -21.64 5.71 -10.69
N ALA A 167 -21.78 4.43 -10.36
CA ALA A 167 -21.66 3.95 -8.97
C ALA A 167 -20.26 4.20 -8.40
N VAL A 168 -19.21 3.88 -9.15
CA VAL A 168 -17.81 4.13 -8.76
C VAL A 168 -17.58 5.61 -8.55
N LEU A 169 -18.00 6.47 -9.48
CA LEU A 169 -17.87 7.93 -9.34
C LEU A 169 -18.66 8.44 -8.13
N TRP A 170 -19.85 7.92 -7.86
CA TRP A 170 -20.61 8.28 -6.66
C TRP A 170 -19.87 7.87 -5.38
N PHE A 171 -19.29 6.66 -5.33
CA PHE A 171 -18.43 6.24 -4.23
C PHE A 171 -17.20 7.15 -4.09
N MET A 172 -16.62 7.59 -5.19
CA MET A 172 -15.42 8.44 -5.19
C MET A 172 -15.69 9.90 -4.82
N THR A 173 -16.90 10.41 -5.02
CA THR A 173 -17.18 11.87 -4.90
C THR A 173 -18.18 12.22 -3.83
N ALA A 174 -19.16 11.35 -3.55
CA ALA A 174 -20.33 11.71 -2.74
C ALA A 174 -20.63 10.75 -1.58
N SER A 175 -20.16 9.50 -1.64
CA SER A 175 -20.53 8.50 -0.63
C SER A 175 -20.01 8.86 0.78
N PRO A 176 -20.85 8.73 1.83
CA PRO A 176 -20.40 8.85 3.21
C PRO A 176 -19.36 7.80 3.60
N LEU A 177 -19.38 6.62 2.96
CA LEU A 177 -18.44 5.54 3.26
C LEU A 177 -16.99 5.90 2.93
N THR A 178 -16.78 6.81 1.97
CA THR A 178 -15.45 7.29 1.59
C THR A 178 -15.15 8.68 2.15
N ALA A 179 -16.05 9.29 2.93
CA ALA A 179 -15.88 10.65 3.43
C ALA A 179 -14.61 10.82 4.25
N GLY A 180 -14.32 9.88 5.16
CA GLY A 180 -13.10 9.91 5.97
C GLY A 180 -11.81 9.74 5.15
N VAL A 181 -11.88 9.05 4.00
CA VAL A 181 -10.72 8.89 3.11
C VAL A 181 -10.53 10.13 2.23
N ARG A 182 -11.64 10.72 1.76
CA ARG A 182 -11.66 11.93 0.93
C ARG A 182 -11.34 13.21 1.71
N SER A 183 -11.43 13.18 3.05
CA SER A 183 -11.06 14.31 3.89
C SER A 183 -9.54 14.40 4.16
N PHE A 184 -8.77 13.37 3.78
CA PHE A 184 -7.32 13.48 3.79
C PHE A 184 -6.85 14.35 2.64
N ASP A 185 -5.93 15.25 2.95
CA ASP A 185 -5.33 16.16 1.98
C ASP A 185 -3.81 16.02 2.04
N TRP A 186 -3.23 15.43 0.99
CA TRP A 186 -1.81 15.46 0.73
C TRP A 186 -1.55 16.57 -0.29
N PRO A 187 -0.83 17.65 0.09
CA PRO A 187 -0.61 18.76 -0.82
C PRO A 187 0.17 18.35 -2.07
N ALA A 188 -0.16 18.97 -3.19
CA ALA A 188 0.66 18.93 -4.40
C ALA A 188 2.10 19.33 -4.07
N PHE A 189 3.05 18.50 -4.49
CA PHE A 189 4.48 18.70 -4.19
C PHE A 189 5.30 19.12 -5.42
N THR A 190 4.69 19.13 -6.60
CA THR A 190 5.35 19.48 -7.86
C THR A 190 4.39 20.16 -8.84
N ASP A 191 4.87 20.57 -10.03
CA ASP A 191 4.04 21.17 -11.08
C ASP A 191 3.64 20.14 -12.15
N VAL A 192 2.63 20.49 -12.96
CA VAL A 192 2.07 19.58 -13.98
C VAL A 192 3.12 19.11 -15.00
N PRO A 193 3.98 19.98 -15.58
CA PRO A 193 5.02 19.54 -16.50
C PRO A 193 6.00 18.55 -15.86
N THR A 194 6.43 18.79 -14.62
CA THR A 194 7.34 17.89 -13.91
C THR A 194 6.66 16.56 -13.60
N ALA A 195 5.40 16.57 -13.16
CA ALA A 195 4.64 15.35 -12.90
C ALA A 195 4.45 14.51 -14.18
N ILE A 196 4.18 15.13 -15.33
CA ILE A 196 4.12 14.43 -16.63
C ILE A 196 5.48 13.81 -16.95
N GLY A 197 6.57 14.56 -16.77
CA GLY A 197 7.95 14.05 -16.93
C GLY A 197 8.20 12.82 -16.07
N GLN A 198 7.80 12.86 -14.80
CA GLN A 198 7.93 11.74 -13.87
C GLN A 198 7.16 10.49 -14.30
N VAL A 199 5.98 10.64 -14.92
CA VAL A 199 5.26 9.49 -15.52
C VAL A 199 6.03 8.94 -16.72
N LEU A 200 6.49 9.80 -17.62
CA LEU A 200 7.21 9.41 -18.84
C LEU A 200 8.53 8.70 -18.52
N PHE A 201 9.26 9.14 -17.50
CA PHE A 201 10.53 8.58 -17.07
C PHE A 201 10.42 7.53 -15.94
N ASN A 202 9.19 7.19 -15.53
CA ASN A 202 8.92 6.28 -14.40
C ASN A 202 9.67 6.68 -13.11
N SER A 203 9.80 7.99 -12.87
CA SER A 203 10.51 8.65 -11.77
C SER A 203 9.57 9.33 -10.75
N SER A 204 8.35 8.81 -10.61
CA SER A 204 7.33 9.36 -9.71
C SER A 204 7.82 9.54 -8.28
N ASN A 205 7.35 10.61 -7.62
CA ASN A 205 7.72 10.99 -6.25
C ASN A 205 9.24 11.23 -6.08
N GLY A 206 9.86 11.93 -7.04
CA GLY A 206 11.26 12.36 -6.96
C GLY A 206 12.28 11.23 -7.05
N ARG A 207 11.92 10.09 -7.64
CA ARG A 207 12.83 8.95 -7.80
C ARG A 207 13.71 9.14 -9.05
N PRO A 208 14.87 8.48 -9.15
CA PRO A 208 15.69 8.55 -10.35
C PRO A 208 14.98 8.04 -11.61
N ASP A 209 15.30 8.62 -12.76
CA ASP A 209 14.73 8.25 -14.06
C ASP A 209 15.10 6.81 -14.47
N LEU A 210 14.09 6.05 -14.90
CA LEU A 210 14.23 4.68 -15.39
C LEU A 210 14.23 4.65 -16.92
N VAL A 211 15.15 5.37 -17.55
CA VAL A 211 15.18 5.65 -19.00
C VAL A 211 15.00 4.40 -19.86
N VAL A 212 15.75 3.33 -19.59
CA VAL A 212 15.69 2.09 -20.36
C VAL A 212 14.29 1.45 -20.29
N LEU A 213 13.69 1.40 -19.09
CA LEU A 213 12.34 0.88 -18.91
C LEU A 213 11.30 1.77 -19.57
N SER A 214 11.41 3.08 -19.43
CA SER A 214 10.53 4.04 -20.11
C SER A 214 10.55 3.89 -21.62
N VAL A 215 11.72 3.70 -22.23
CA VAL A 215 11.83 3.44 -23.67
C VAL A 215 11.13 2.13 -24.03
N LEU A 216 11.29 1.06 -23.24
CA LEU A 216 10.57 -0.20 -23.46
C LEU A 216 9.05 -0.04 -23.30
N VAL A 217 8.58 0.76 -22.34
CA VAL A 217 7.14 1.08 -22.16
C VAL A 217 6.61 1.79 -23.40
N VAL A 218 7.33 2.78 -23.93
CA VAL A 218 6.92 3.53 -25.14
C VAL A 218 6.90 2.62 -26.38
N ILE A 219 7.95 1.82 -26.61
CA ILE A 219 7.98 0.82 -27.69
C ILE A 219 6.81 -0.17 -27.54
N GLY A 220 6.57 -0.60 -26.30
CA GLY A 220 5.47 -1.45 -25.91
C GLY A 220 4.10 -0.85 -26.22
N ALA A 221 3.90 0.42 -25.90
CA ALA A 221 2.67 1.15 -26.20
C ALA A 221 2.42 1.21 -27.71
N VAL A 222 3.42 1.58 -28.50
CA VAL A 222 3.32 1.62 -29.96
C VAL A 222 3.03 0.23 -30.54
N ALA A 223 3.69 -0.82 -30.03
CA ALA A 223 3.43 -2.19 -30.45
C ALA A 223 2.03 -2.69 -30.03
N ALA A 224 1.58 -2.34 -28.83
CA ALA A 224 0.31 -2.75 -28.26
C ALA A 224 -0.88 -2.22 -29.07
N LEU A 225 -0.78 -1.02 -29.65
CA LEU A 225 -1.84 -0.42 -30.47
C LEU A 225 -2.17 -1.22 -31.75
N ARG A 226 -1.31 -2.16 -32.16
CA ARG A 226 -1.51 -2.98 -33.37
C ARG A 226 -2.50 -4.13 -33.17
N HIS A 227 -2.78 -4.54 -31.93
CA HIS A 227 -3.63 -5.69 -31.64
C HIS A 227 -4.70 -5.36 -30.61
N VAL A 228 -5.93 -5.81 -30.87
CA VAL A 228 -7.09 -5.58 -29.98
C VAL A 228 -6.85 -6.14 -28.58
N ALA A 229 -6.10 -7.23 -28.46
CA ALA A 229 -5.77 -7.89 -27.20
C ALA A 229 -4.83 -7.08 -26.30
N THR A 230 -4.09 -6.13 -26.85
CA THR A 230 -3.09 -5.31 -26.15
C THR A 230 -3.40 -3.82 -26.15
N SER A 231 -4.12 -3.31 -27.14
CA SER A 231 -4.27 -1.85 -27.36
C SER A 231 -4.97 -1.12 -26.22
N TRP A 232 -5.80 -1.81 -25.43
CA TRP A 232 -6.45 -1.26 -24.23
C TRP A 232 -5.45 -0.91 -23.11
N LEU A 233 -4.24 -1.50 -23.11
CA LEU A 233 -3.19 -1.20 -22.13
C LEU A 233 -2.75 0.25 -22.19
N VAL A 234 -2.75 0.86 -23.38
CA VAL A 234 -2.27 2.23 -23.59
C VAL A 234 -3.18 3.26 -22.90
N PRO A 235 -4.50 3.32 -23.17
CA PRO A 235 -5.37 4.27 -22.47
C PRO A 235 -5.49 3.94 -20.97
N ALA A 236 -5.35 2.67 -20.55
CA ALA A 236 -5.27 2.31 -19.13
C ALA A 236 -4.01 2.88 -18.45
N HIS A 237 -2.86 2.80 -19.13
CA HIS A 237 -1.60 3.38 -18.65
C HIS A 237 -1.69 4.91 -18.56
N VAL A 238 -2.22 5.56 -19.60
CA VAL A 238 -2.45 7.01 -19.63
C VAL A 238 -3.38 7.44 -18.49
N ALA A 239 -4.46 6.69 -18.22
CA ALA A 239 -5.37 7.00 -17.12
C ALA A 239 -4.68 6.92 -15.75
N SER A 240 -3.85 5.90 -15.52
CA SER A 240 -3.06 5.82 -14.27
C SER A 240 -2.04 6.94 -14.12
N GLY A 241 -1.37 7.32 -15.22
CA GLY A 241 -0.45 8.45 -15.22
C GLY A 241 -1.15 9.79 -14.99
N ALA A 242 -2.31 10.00 -15.60
CA ALA A 242 -3.11 11.22 -15.43
C ALA A 242 -3.59 11.38 -13.98
N LEU A 243 -4.06 10.30 -13.34
CA LEU A 243 -4.45 10.34 -11.93
C LEU A 243 -3.26 10.66 -11.03
N TYR A 244 -2.08 10.10 -11.30
CA TYR A 244 -0.85 10.48 -10.60
C TYR A 244 -0.54 11.98 -10.76
N VAL A 245 -0.62 12.51 -11.99
CA VAL A 245 -0.36 13.93 -12.25
C VAL A 245 -1.32 14.83 -11.48
N LEU A 246 -2.61 14.48 -11.42
CA LEU A 246 -3.60 15.21 -10.62
C LEU A 246 -3.20 15.25 -9.15
N ALA A 247 -2.89 14.10 -8.53
CA ALA A 247 -2.53 14.07 -7.11
C ALA A 247 -1.16 14.71 -6.81
N ALA A 248 -0.21 14.68 -7.75
CA ALA A 248 1.13 15.21 -7.53
C ALA A 248 1.22 16.73 -7.71
N ALA A 249 0.33 17.31 -8.54
CA ALA A 249 0.50 18.67 -9.06
C ALA A 249 -0.75 19.57 -9.05
N ASP A 250 -1.92 19.08 -8.62
CA ASP A 250 -3.16 19.87 -8.60
C ASP A 250 -3.93 19.69 -7.27
N ASP A 251 -4.04 20.78 -6.51
CA ASP A 251 -4.86 20.88 -5.28
C ASP A 251 -6.32 21.30 -5.57
N GLY A 252 -6.72 21.32 -6.85
CA GLY A 252 -8.08 21.66 -7.25
C GLY A 252 -9.15 20.68 -6.76
N THR A 253 -10.38 21.17 -6.61
CA THR A 253 -11.53 20.36 -6.16
C THR A 253 -11.83 19.17 -7.08
N THR A 254 -11.59 19.32 -8.38
CA THR A 254 -11.72 18.23 -9.35
C THR A 254 -10.66 17.16 -9.16
N SER A 255 -9.40 17.55 -8.91
CA SER A 255 -8.32 16.62 -8.59
C SER A 255 -8.70 15.82 -7.34
N ALA A 256 -9.00 16.52 -6.23
CA ALA A 256 -9.42 15.89 -4.98
C ALA A 256 -10.62 14.94 -5.13
N ALA A 257 -11.60 15.28 -5.97
CA ALA A 257 -12.74 14.41 -6.25
C ALA A 257 -12.35 13.13 -7.04
N LEU A 258 -11.39 13.22 -7.95
CA LEU A 258 -10.95 12.10 -8.79
C LEU A 258 -9.87 11.25 -8.12
N THR A 259 -9.08 11.79 -7.20
CA THR A 259 -7.98 11.11 -6.51
C THR A 259 -8.32 10.75 -5.07
N GLY A 260 -9.43 11.27 -4.52
CA GLY A 260 -9.81 11.13 -3.12
C GLY A 260 -10.00 9.69 -2.66
N ALA A 261 -10.37 8.75 -3.55
CA ALA A 261 -10.41 7.32 -3.20
C ALA A 261 -9.03 6.71 -2.89
N TRP A 262 -7.97 7.41 -3.26
CA TRP A 262 -6.58 7.13 -2.91
C TRP A 262 -6.03 8.18 -1.95
N TYR A 263 -6.87 8.80 -1.11
CA TYR A 263 -6.45 9.79 -0.10
C TYR A 263 -5.82 11.06 -0.72
N ASN A 264 -5.99 11.31 -2.03
CA ASN A 264 -5.17 12.28 -2.78
C ASN A 264 -3.64 12.00 -2.70
N ASP A 265 -3.25 10.75 -2.43
CA ASP A 265 -1.85 10.36 -2.19
C ASP A 265 -1.16 9.95 -3.50
N SER A 266 -0.15 10.73 -3.89
CA SER A 266 0.65 10.51 -5.10
C SER A 266 1.42 9.18 -5.08
N TYR A 267 1.79 8.62 -3.93
CA TYR A 267 2.47 7.31 -3.85
C TYR A 267 1.53 6.17 -4.22
N ARG A 268 0.26 6.24 -3.79
CA ARG A 268 -0.73 5.22 -4.11
C ARG A 268 -1.06 5.19 -5.60
N LEU A 269 -1.16 6.35 -6.23
CA LEU A 269 -1.42 6.46 -7.67
C LEU A 269 -0.18 6.16 -8.51
N ALA A 270 1.01 6.56 -8.06
CA ALA A 270 2.27 6.19 -8.69
C ALA A 270 2.43 4.67 -8.79
N ALA A 271 2.05 3.93 -7.74
CA ALA A 271 2.12 2.47 -7.72
C ALA A 271 1.17 1.79 -8.73
N MET A 272 0.13 2.50 -9.20
CA MET A 272 -0.76 1.98 -10.24
C MET A 272 -0.13 2.01 -11.63
N VAL A 273 0.82 2.92 -11.89
CA VAL A 273 1.46 3.10 -13.21
C VAL A 273 2.23 1.83 -13.66
N PRO A 274 3.05 1.18 -12.80
CA PRO A 274 3.73 -0.07 -13.15
C PRO A 274 2.81 -1.25 -13.47
N VAL A 275 1.54 -1.26 -13.04
CA VAL A 275 0.59 -2.36 -13.30
C VAL A 275 0.43 -2.59 -14.81
N THR A 276 0.27 -1.51 -15.57
CA THR A 276 0.22 -1.53 -17.04
C THR A 276 1.61 -1.34 -17.65
N GLY A 277 2.45 -0.51 -17.03
CA GLY A 277 3.82 -0.22 -17.49
C GLY A 277 4.68 -1.48 -17.62
N ALA A 278 4.65 -2.38 -16.63
CA ALA A 278 5.40 -3.62 -16.69
C ALA A 278 5.00 -4.51 -17.87
N VAL A 279 3.69 -4.66 -18.13
CA VAL A 279 3.20 -5.43 -19.28
C VAL A 279 3.55 -4.76 -20.59
N LEU A 280 3.46 -3.44 -20.69
CA LEU A 280 3.91 -2.68 -21.85
C LEU A 280 5.41 -2.88 -22.10
N ALA A 281 6.25 -2.83 -21.06
CA ALA A 281 7.68 -3.09 -21.19
C ALA A 281 7.98 -4.51 -21.70
N VAL A 282 7.21 -5.52 -21.26
CA VAL A 282 7.30 -6.91 -21.77
C VAL A 282 6.94 -6.98 -23.26
N VAL A 283 5.83 -6.34 -23.66
CA VAL A 283 5.41 -6.23 -25.05
C VAL A 283 6.49 -5.53 -25.87
N GLY A 284 7.07 -4.45 -25.35
CA GLY A 284 8.13 -3.67 -25.97
C GLY A 284 9.39 -4.50 -26.21
N LEU A 285 9.89 -5.18 -25.19
CA LEU A 285 11.08 -6.03 -25.30
C LEU A 285 10.85 -7.19 -26.30
N CYS A 286 9.68 -7.83 -26.26
CA CYS A 286 9.35 -8.89 -27.21
C CYS A 286 9.15 -8.36 -28.63
N ALA A 287 8.67 -7.13 -28.80
CA ALA A 287 8.59 -6.47 -30.10
C ALA A 287 10.00 -6.20 -30.66
N VAL A 288 10.94 -5.71 -29.83
CA VAL A 288 12.35 -5.54 -30.22
C VAL A 288 12.97 -6.89 -30.62
N ALA A 289 12.78 -7.94 -29.80
CA ALA A 289 13.25 -9.30 -30.12
C ALA A 289 12.69 -9.80 -31.45
N SER A 290 11.42 -9.52 -31.72
CA SER A 290 10.76 -9.87 -32.97
C SER A 290 11.35 -9.10 -34.15
N VAL A 291 11.60 -7.79 -34.02
CA VAL A 291 12.24 -6.98 -35.08
C VAL A 291 13.64 -7.50 -35.38
N VAL A 292 14.46 -7.74 -34.35
CA VAL A 292 15.81 -8.32 -34.51
C VAL A 292 15.74 -9.66 -35.25
N ARG A 293 14.80 -10.54 -34.86
CA ARG A 293 14.58 -11.81 -35.56
C ARG A 293 14.21 -11.60 -37.03
N HIS A 294 13.34 -10.65 -37.34
CA HIS A 294 12.97 -10.35 -38.74
C HIS A 294 14.16 -9.84 -39.55
N VAL A 295 15.05 -9.03 -38.97
CA VAL A 295 16.29 -8.60 -39.61
C VAL A 295 17.22 -9.79 -39.88
N LEU A 296 17.42 -10.66 -38.88
CA LEU A 296 18.25 -11.86 -39.03
C LEU A 296 17.71 -12.86 -40.06
N LEU A 297 16.40 -12.89 -40.28
CA LEU A 297 15.77 -13.70 -41.33
C LEU A 297 16.07 -13.18 -42.74
N ARG A 298 16.39 -11.89 -42.90
CA ARG A 298 16.74 -11.27 -44.19
C ARG A 298 18.22 -11.43 -44.56
N ILE A 299 19.05 -11.84 -43.60
CA ILE A 299 20.49 -12.04 -43.80
C ILE A 299 20.73 -13.54 -44.12
N PRO A 300 21.17 -13.90 -45.35
CA PRO A 300 21.27 -15.29 -45.80
C PRO A 300 22.01 -16.25 -44.83
N PRO A 301 23.19 -15.91 -44.27
CA PRO A 301 23.90 -16.84 -43.38
C PRO A 301 23.18 -17.08 -42.05
N THR A 302 22.37 -16.14 -41.55
CA THR A 302 21.67 -16.27 -40.27
C THR A 302 20.24 -16.77 -40.40
N ALA A 303 19.68 -16.79 -41.61
CA ALA A 303 18.27 -17.10 -41.84
C ALA A 303 17.88 -18.52 -41.40
N ALA A 304 18.74 -19.51 -41.60
CA ALA A 304 18.49 -20.89 -41.17
C ALA A 304 18.37 -21.02 -39.64
N LEU A 305 19.21 -20.30 -38.90
CA LEU A 305 19.17 -20.24 -37.45
C LEU A 305 17.92 -19.48 -36.98
N ALA A 306 17.67 -18.29 -37.54
CA ALA A 306 16.56 -17.42 -37.13
C ALA A 306 15.15 -18.03 -37.33
N ARG A 307 15.03 -19.01 -38.24
CA ARG A 307 13.79 -19.80 -38.41
C ARG A 307 13.51 -20.75 -37.25
N ARG A 308 14.51 -21.17 -36.46
CA ARG A 308 14.30 -22.08 -35.34
C ARG A 308 13.42 -21.44 -34.27
N ARG A 309 12.46 -22.20 -33.73
CA ARG A 309 11.49 -21.71 -32.72
C ARG A 309 12.16 -21.18 -31.45
N VAL A 310 13.33 -21.71 -31.10
CA VAL A 310 14.12 -21.32 -29.92
C VAL A 310 14.78 -19.94 -30.03
N VAL A 311 14.90 -19.37 -31.24
CA VAL A 311 15.61 -18.08 -31.41
C VAL A 311 14.81 -16.91 -30.84
N ALA A 312 13.48 -16.90 -30.99
CA ALA A 312 12.67 -15.82 -30.42
C ALA A 312 12.82 -15.71 -28.88
N PRO A 313 12.65 -16.79 -28.09
CA PRO A 313 12.89 -16.70 -26.65
C PRO A 313 14.37 -16.49 -26.30
N ALA A 314 15.32 -17.02 -27.07
CA ALA A 314 16.75 -16.75 -26.84
C ALA A 314 17.09 -15.26 -27.03
N LEU A 315 16.55 -14.61 -28.07
CA LEU A 315 16.73 -13.17 -28.28
C LEU A 315 16.09 -12.36 -27.15
N ALA A 316 14.90 -12.74 -26.68
CA ALA A 316 14.28 -12.10 -25.53
C ALA A 316 15.14 -12.25 -24.27
N ALA A 317 15.72 -13.42 -24.02
CA ALA A 317 16.64 -13.66 -22.90
C ALA A 317 17.92 -12.82 -23.01
N VAL A 318 18.52 -12.74 -24.20
CA VAL A 318 19.72 -11.92 -24.45
C VAL A 318 19.40 -10.44 -24.26
N LEU A 319 18.29 -9.94 -24.81
CA LEU A 319 17.88 -8.55 -24.62
C LEU A 319 17.57 -8.24 -23.16
N LEU A 320 16.94 -9.16 -22.44
CA LEU A 320 16.73 -9.03 -21.00
C LEU A 320 18.05 -8.94 -20.25
N ALA A 321 19.01 -9.81 -20.56
CA ALA A 321 20.34 -9.77 -19.95
C ALA A 321 21.07 -8.44 -20.23
N VAL A 322 20.93 -7.90 -21.45
CA VAL A 322 21.45 -6.57 -21.80
C VAL A 322 20.78 -5.49 -20.97
N VAL A 323 19.44 -5.50 -20.86
CA VAL A 323 18.70 -4.52 -20.05
C VAL A 323 19.12 -4.60 -18.59
N VAL A 324 19.24 -5.81 -18.01
CA VAL A 324 19.70 -6.01 -16.63
C VAL A 324 21.12 -5.45 -16.46
N ALA A 325 22.03 -5.73 -17.40
CA ALA A 325 23.41 -5.27 -17.31
C ALA A 325 23.53 -3.73 -17.44
N THR A 326 22.82 -3.12 -18.39
CA THR A 326 22.92 -1.67 -18.65
C THR A 326 22.19 -0.81 -17.63
N THR A 327 21.26 -1.39 -16.86
CA THR A 327 20.53 -0.70 -15.79
C THR A 327 21.11 -0.95 -14.40
N GLY A 328 22.30 -1.57 -14.30
CA GLY A 328 22.92 -1.87 -13.01
C GLY A 328 22.12 -2.88 -12.19
N GLY A 329 21.58 -3.92 -12.85
CA GLY A 329 20.78 -4.96 -12.21
C GLY A 329 19.32 -4.55 -12.02
N MET A 330 18.70 -3.89 -13.00
CA MET A 330 17.34 -3.33 -12.89
C MET A 330 17.24 -2.28 -11.79
N SER A 331 18.20 -1.35 -11.71
CA SER A 331 18.23 -0.28 -10.70
C SER A 331 18.23 -0.78 -9.25
N VAL A 332 18.83 -1.96 -8.99
CA VAL A 332 18.81 -2.59 -7.66
C VAL A 332 19.36 -1.68 -6.56
N ALA A 333 20.39 -0.88 -6.85
CA ALA A 333 20.96 0.06 -5.89
C ALA A 333 19.96 1.16 -5.51
N THR A 334 19.23 1.69 -6.50
CA THR A 334 18.14 2.65 -6.26
C THR A 334 17.02 2.03 -5.43
N HIS A 335 16.58 0.82 -5.77
CA HIS A 335 15.54 0.13 -5.03
C HIS A 335 15.97 -0.16 -3.58
N ALA A 336 17.22 -0.57 -3.38
CA ALA A 336 17.80 -0.79 -2.06
C ALA A 336 17.88 0.51 -1.25
N ASP A 337 18.27 1.64 -1.85
CA ASP A 337 18.31 2.94 -1.17
C ASP A 337 16.91 3.44 -0.77
N VAL A 338 15.92 3.28 -1.66
CA VAL A 338 14.51 3.58 -1.38
C VAL A 338 14.02 2.77 -0.18
N LEU A 339 14.32 1.48 -0.13
CA LEU A 339 13.98 0.64 1.02
C LEU A 339 14.79 1.04 2.26
N ALA A 340 16.10 1.28 2.14
CA ALA A 340 16.96 1.57 3.28
C ALA A 340 16.57 2.83 4.05
N GLY A 341 15.89 3.81 3.42
CA GLY A 341 15.38 5.02 4.08
C GLY A 341 14.67 4.72 5.41
N PRO A 342 13.44 4.20 5.43
CA PRO A 342 12.70 3.95 6.67
C PRO A 342 13.27 2.83 7.56
N TYR A 343 13.93 1.80 6.98
CA TYR A 343 14.39 0.66 7.79
C TYR A 343 15.78 0.85 8.41
N GLN A 344 16.65 1.69 7.84
CA GLN A 344 18.01 1.90 8.33
C GLN A 344 18.30 3.35 8.72
N ARG A 345 17.55 4.32 8.17
CA ARG A 345 17.74 5.76 8.38
C ARG A 345 16.39 6.46 8.65
N PRO A 346 15.61 6.01 9.65
CA PRO A 346 14.30 6.58 9.92
C PRO A 346 14.43 8.07 10.28
N SER A 347 13.69 8.94 9.59
CA SER A 347 13.57 10.36 9.95
C SER A 347 12.62 10.58 11.13
N ASP A 348 11.58 9.74 11.22
CA ASP A 348 10.52 9.81 12.23
C ASP A 348 10.31 8.40 12.80
N ALA A 349 11.09 8.05 13.82
CA ALA A 349 10.93 6.76 14.50
C ALA A 349 9.72 6.81 15.43
N ILE A 350 8.82 5.82 15.33
CA ILE A 350 7.69 5.68 16.25
C ILE A 350 8.15 5.23 17.64
N LEU A 351 9.21 4.41 17.70
CA LEU A 351 9.80 3.95 18.96
C LEU A 351 11.19 4.54 19.15
N GLU A 352 11.45 5.01 20.37
CA GLU A 352 12.78 5.44 20.80
C GLU A 352 13.68 4.23 21.16
N PRO A 353 15.02 4.40 21.14
CA PRO A 353 15.94 3.37 21.62
C PRO A 353 15.60 2.89 23.04
N GLY A 354 15.50 1.58 23.25
CA GLY A 354 15.13 0.99 24.54
C GLY A 354 13.63 0.94 24.85
N GLN A 355 12.79 1.66 24.09
CA GLN A 355 11.34 1.68 24.32
C GLN A 355 10.72 0.32 23.99
N ARG A 356 11.19 -0.36 22.95
CA ARG A 356 10.67 -1.69 22.57
C ARG A 356 10.86 -2.70 23.71
N GLU A 357 12.05 -2.76 24.28
CA GLU A 357 12.39 -3.65 25.38
C GLU A 357 11.50 -3.38 26.59
N PHE A 358 11.22 -2.11 26.86
CA PHE A 358 10.29 -1.72 27.92
C PHE A 358 8.85 -2.15 27.61
N LEU A 359 8.36 -2.00 26.37
CA LEU A 359 7.03 -2.50 26.00
C LEU A 359 6.92 -4.03 26.17
N ASP A 360 7.97 -4.79 25.85
CA ASP A 360 8.03 -6.24 26.07
C ASP A 360 8.04 -6.60 27.58
N GLU A 361 8.58 -5.74 28.44
CA GLU A 361 8.47 -5.85 29.90
C GLU A 361 7.06 -5.54 30.40
N VAL A 362 6.47 -4.41 29.96
CA VAL A 362 5.08 -4.05 30.27
C VAL A 362 4.12 -5.17 29.90
N GLY A 363 4.32 -5.83 28.75
CA GLY A 363 3.49 -6.95 28.32
C GLY A 363 3.55 -8.19 29.24
N ARG A 364 4.58 -8.31 30.08
CA ARG A 364 4.69 -9.37 31.12
C ARG A 364 4.07 -8.95 32.45
N ILE A 365 3.93 -7.64 32.70
CA ILE A 365 3.34 -7.07 33.91
C ILE A 365 1.80 -7.02 33.78
N VAL A 366 1.32 -6.51 32.65
CA VAL A 366 -0.11 -6.27 32.40
C VAL A 366 -0.83 -7.58 32.07
N GLY A 367 -2.00 -7.79 32.70
CA GLY A 367 -2.83 -8.96 32.46
C GLY A 367 -3.33 -9.06 31.01
N PRO A 368 -3.66 -10.26 30.51
CA PRO A 368 -4.14 -10.44 29.14
C PRO A 368 -5.50 -9.77 28.90
N ASP A 369 -6.31 -9.64 29.95
CA ASP A 369 -7.65 -9.05 29.91
C ASP A 369 -7.65 -7.56 30.34
N ASP A 370 -6.51 -6.98 30.71
CA ASP A 370 -6.46 -5.57 31.09
C ASP A 370 -6.39 -4.69 29.83
N VAL A 371 -6.90 -3.45 29.91
CA VAL A 371 -6.73 -2.43 28.86
C VAL A 371 -5.78 -1.34 29.34
N VAL A 372 -4.79 -1.02 28.50
CA VAL A 372 -3.81 0.04 28.76
C VAL A 372 -4.22 1.30 28.00
N ALA A 373 -4.43 2.40 28.72
CA ALA A 373 -4.52 3.72 28.10
C ALA A 373 -3.11 4.18 27.71
N ALA A 374 -2.91 4.47 26.42
CA ALA A 374 -1.65 4.93 25.87
C ALA A 374 -1.92 5.90 24.72
N ASP A 375 -1.13 6.97 24.64
CA ASP A 375 -1.18 7.90 23.52
C ASP A 375 -0.43 7.30 22.31
N PRO A 376 -1.11 7.10 21.16
CA PRO A 376 -0.47 6.60 19.94
C PRO A 376 0.73 7.43 19.45
N PHE A 377 0.77 8.74 19.74
CA PHE A 377 1.85 9.65 19.32
C PHE A 377 3.13 9.50 20.18
N THR A 378 3.07 8.74 21.28
CA THR A 378 4.26 8.35 22.07
C THR A 378 4.87 7.02 21.60
N GLY A 379 4.23 6.33 20.66
CA GLY A 379 4.60 4.97 20.25
C GLY A 379 4.12 3.86 21.19
N ASN A 380 3.61 4.20 22.39
CA ASN A 380 3.19 3.23 23.40
C ASN A 380 2.03 2.32 22.98
N SER A 381 1.18 2.75 22.05
CA SER A 381 0.13 1.90 21.48
C SER A 381 0.67 0.68 20.72
N LEU A 382 1.95 0.65 20.35
CA LEU A 382 2.60 -0.53 19.79
C LEU A 382 2.74 -1.68 20.79
N LEU A 383 2.42 -1.47 22.07
CA LEU A 383 2.25 -2.53 23.05
C LEU A 383 1.34 -3.65 22.53
N PHE A 384 0.25 -3.30 21.85
CA PHE A 384 -0.69 -4.28 21.29
C PHE A 384 -0.07 -5.19 20.23
N PRO A 385 0.47 -4.70 19.09
CA PRO A 385 1.07 -5.56 18.07
C PRO A 385 2.36 -6.28 18.51
N LEU A 386 3.03 -5.81 19.58
CA LEU A 386 4.24 -6.45 20.10
C LEU A 386 3.94 -7.57 21.11
N THR A 387 2.99 -7.35 22.02
CA THR A 387 2.77 -8.23 23.18
C THR A 387 1.37 -8.86 23.22
N GLY A 388 0.45 -8.38 22.39
CA GLY A 388 -0.96 -8.78 22.36
C GLY A 388 -1.83 -8.12 23.44
N ARG A 389 -1.32 -7.16 24.21
CA ARG A 389 -2.06 -6.49 25.30
C ARG A 389 -2.95 -5.41 24.74
N ARG A 390 -4.19 -5.35 25.21
CA ARG A 390 -5.18 -4.41 24.67
C ARG A 390 -4.77 -2.99 25.03
N VAL A 391 -4.85 -2.11 24.04
CA VAL A 391 -4.64 -0.66 24.23
C VAL A 391 -5.92 0.08 23.89
N LEU A 392 -6.21 1.15 24.64
CA LEU A 392 -7.45 1.91 24.47
C LEU A 392 -7.51 2.62 23.11
N PHE A 393 -6.35 3.12 22.65
CA PHE A 393 -6.19 3.82 21.38
C PHE A 393 -5.15 3.06 20.53
N PRO A 394 -5.56 2.09 19.69
CA PRO A 394 -4.64 1.28 18.90
C PRO A 394 -4.11 1.99 17.64
N HIS A 395 -4.62 3.18 17.32
CA HIS A 395 -4.32 3.89 16.09
C HIS A 395 -4.30 5.41 16.32
N LEU A 396 -3.49 6.15 15.54
CA LEU A 396 -3.34 7.62 15.67
C LEU A 396 -4.66 8.38 15.49
N ILE A 397 -5.52 7.84 14.62
CA ILE A 397 -6.83 8.41 14.25
C ILE A 397 -7.86 7.30 14.33
N GLY A 398 -9.03 7.59 14.88
CA GLY A 398 -10.16 6.67 14.92
C GLY A 398 -11.45 7.35 15.36
N ASN A 399 -12.55 6.62 15.28
CA ASN A 399 -13.83 7.05 15.83
C ASN A 399 -13.92 6.57 17.28
N TRP A 400 -13.74 7.50 18.20
CA TRP A 400 -13.73 7.22 19.64
C TRP A 400 -15.12 7.40 20.26
N THR A 401 -15.46 6.51 21.19
CA THR A 401 -16.66 6.62 22.02
C THR A 401 -16.58 7.83 22.97
N PRO A 402 -17.71 8.35 23.48
CA PRO A 402 -17.68 9.42 24.48
C PRO A 402 -16.80 9.11 25.69
N GLU A 403 -16.80 7.87 26.16
CA GLU A 403 -16.00 7.39 27.29
C GLU A 403 -14.51 7.39 26.94
N GLN A 404 -14.16 6.94 25.73
CA GLN A 404 -12.78 7.03 25.23
C GLN A 404 -12.31 8.49 25.12
N ILE A 405 -13.16 9.39 24.62
CA ILE A 405 -12.81 10.83 24.53
C ILE A 405 -12.62 11.42 25.93
N LEU A 406 -13.46 11.02 26.90
CA LEU A 406 -13.32 11.44 28.29
C LEU A 406 -11.96 11.02 28.86
N LEU A 407 -11.56 9.76 28.67
CA LEU A 407 -10.24 9.28 29.13
C LEU A 407 -9.09 9.96 28.36
N ALA A 408 -9.19 10.09 27.03
CA ALA A 408 -8.19 10.79 26.22
C ALA A 408 -7.92 12.22 26.74
N THR A 409 -8.97 12.93 27.13
CA THR A 409 -8.88 14.35 27.48
C THR A 409 -8.66 14.61 28.97
N ARG A 410 -9.10 13.70 29.85
CA ARG A 410 -9.18 13.96 31.29
C ARG A 410 -8.73 12.82 32.20
N PHE A 411 -8.17 11.70 31.71
CA PHE A 411 -7.87 10.55 32.58
C PHE A 411 -7.01 10.87 33.81
N ARG A 412 -6.08 11.83 33.72
CA ARG A 412 -5.34 12.35 34.88
C ARG A 412 -6.23 12.85 36.02
N ASP A 413 -7.44 13.36 35.76
CA ASP A 413 -8.33 13.91 36.79
C ASP A 413 -9.05 12.81 37.61
N VAL A 414 -8.73 11.52 37.43
CA VAL A 414 -9.46 10.37 38.01
C VAL A 414 -9.61 10.40 39.52
N GLY A 415 -8.63 10.96 40.25
CA GLY A 415 -8.72 11.11 41.70
C GLY A 415 -9.73 12.16 42.19
N THR A 416 -10.29 12.97 41.28
CA THR A 416 -11.19 14.09 41.63
C THR A 416 -12.56 14.04 40.94
N ASP A 417 -12.69 13.30 39.85
CA ASP A 417 -13.92 13.21 39.07
C ASP A 417 -14.40 11.75 38.97
N PRO A 418 -15.48 11.37 39.70
CA PRO A 418 -15.97 9.99 39.73
C PRO A 418 -16.49 9.51 38.37
N THR A 419 -16.84 10.41 37.45
CA THR A 419 -17.30 10.03 36.10
C THR A 419 -16.19 9.33 35.30
N ILE A 420 -14.92 9.64 35.59
CA ILE A 420 -13.76 9.03 34.96
C ILE A 420 -13.59 7.59 35.43
N CYS A 421 -13.85 7.31 36.72
CA CYS A 421 -13.83 5.94 37.23
C CYS A 421 -14.91 5.06 36.58
N THR A 422 -16.10 5.60 36.35
CA THR A 422 -17.14 4.87 35.60
C THR A 422 -16.69 4.57 34.18
N ALA A 423 -16.16 5.56 33.45
CA ALA A 423 -15.67 5.36 32.10
C ALA A 423 -14.49 4.38 32.02
N ALA A 424 -13.54 4.45 32.97
CA ALA A 424 -12.43 3.52 33.06
C ALA A 424 -12.90 2.08 33.33
N ALA A 425 -13.87 1.90 34.24
CA ALA A 425 -14.45 0.59 34.53
C ALA A 425 -15.24 0.03 33.33
N ASP A 426 -16.06 0.85 32.66
CA ASP A 426 -16.84 0.45 31.49
C ASP A 426 -15.95 0.01 30.32
N LEU A 427 -14.77 0.65 30.18
CA LEU A 427 -13.79 0.34 29.14
C LEU A 427 -12.74 -0.70 29.58
N GLY A 428 -12.76 -1.15 30.84
CA GLY A 428 -11.78 -2.10 31.41
C GLY A 428 -10.36 -1.56 31.47
N VAL A 429 -10.19 -0.25 31.69
CA VAL A 429 -8.91 0.45 31.71
C VAL A 429 -8.35 0.47 33.13
N ASP A 430 -7.30 -0.31 33.35
CA ASP A 430 -6.63 -0.43 34.66
C ASP A 430 -5.22 0.15 34.68
N TRP A 431 -4.68 0.49 33.50
CA TRP A 431 -3.29 0.88 33.31
C TRP A 431 -3.17 2.13 32.45
N LEU A 432 -2.16 2.94 32.75
CA LEU A 432 -1.72 4.07 31.95
C LEU A 432 -0.25 3.89 31.59
N LEU A 433 0.05 3.96 30.31
CA LEU A 433 1.42 3.93 29.79
C LEU A 433 1.70 5.27 29.08
N THR A 434 2.61 6.05 29.66
CA THR A 434 2.85 7.45 29.29
C THR A 434 4.33 7.75 29.10
N GLY A 435 4.62 8.84 28.39
CA GLY A 435 5.95 9.34 28.10
C GLY A 435 5.92 10.43 27.04
N PRO A 436 7.08 10.92 26.57
CA PRO A 436 7.15 12.04 25.66
C PRO A 436 6.52 11.73 24.30
N ILE A 437 5.88 12.74 23.72
CA ILE A 437 5.42 12.67 22.33
C ILE A 437 6.62 12.83 21.40
N THR A 438 7.00 11.74 20.74
CA THR A 438 8.18 11.67 19.88
C THR A 438 7.80 11.49 18.41
N PHE A 439 6.65 10.86 18.14
CA PHE A 439 6.17 10.66 16.79
C PHE A 439 5.29 11.83 16.36
N TRP A 440 5.71 12.56 15.31
CA TRP A 440 5.00 13.72 14.75
C TRP A 440 4.51 14.76 15.80
N PRO A 441 5.41 15.33 16.63
CA PRO A 441 5.04 16.25 17.70
C PRO A 441 4.35 17.53 17.22
N ASN A 442 4.58 17.94 15.97
CA ASN A 442 3.97 19.12 15.36
C ASN A 442 2.63 18.85 14.69
N HIS A 443 2.20 17.58 14.58
CA HIS A 443 0.91 17.24 14.00
C HIS A 443 -0.21 17.63 14.96
N GLY A 444 -1.30 18.22 14.45
CA GLY A 444 -2.41 18.70 15.29
C GLY A 444 -3.02 17.62 16.19
N GLY A 445 -2.97 16.35 15.73
CA GLY A 445 -3.45 15.20 16.49
C GLY A 445 -2.62 14.79 17.70
N ALA A 446 -1.36 15.22 17.80
CA ALA A 446 -0.51 14.97 18.96
C ALA A 446 -1.08 15.59 20.26
N ARG A 447 -2.04 16.53 20.13
CA ARG A 447 -2.68 17.21 21.27
C ARG A 447 -4.04 16.61 21.66
N TRP A 448 -4.44 15.50 21.06
CA TRP A 448 -5.76 14.89 21.31
C TRP A 448 -5.85 14.10 22.62
N TYR A 449 -4.73 13.77 23.25
CA TYR A 449 -4.68 12.88 24.43
C TYR A 449 -4.13 13.56 25.70
N PRO A 450 -4.49 14.81 26.05
CA PRO A 450 -3.87 15.53 27.17
C PRO A 450 -4.14 14.90 28.54
N GLY A 451 -5.17 14.05 28.66
CA GLY A 451 -5.49 13.31 29.88
C GLY A 451 -4.54 12.15 30.15
N LEU A 452 -3.71 11.76 29.18
CA LEU A 452 -2.75 10.64 29.30
C LEU A 452 -1.33 11.12 29.65
N HIS A 453 -1.15 12.43 29.85
CA HIS A 453 0.14 13.09 30.08
C HIS A 453 0.15 13.86 31.39
N ASP A 454 1.33 14.32 31.82
CA ASP A 454 1.56 15.11 33.03
C ASP A 454 1.04 14.42 34.32
N ILE A 455 1.37 13.13 34.48
CA ILE A 455 0.82 12.26 35.53
C ILE A 455 1.58 12.37 36.88
N ALA A 456 2.68 13.11 36.94
CA ALA A 456 3.46 13.28 38.15
C ALA A 456 2.92 14.37 39.09
N PRO A 457 2.80 14.12 40.41
CA PRO A 457 2.12 12.99 41.06
C PRO A 457 0.60 13.30 41.17
N VAL A 458 -0.20 12.68 40.32
CA VAL A 458 -1.65 12.90 40.32
C VAL A 458 -2.36 11.84 41.19
N PRO A 459 -3.27 12.24 42.10
CA PRO A 459 -4.07 11.30 42.89
C PRO A 459 -4.76 10.24 42.04
N GLY A 460 -4.60 8.96 42.40
CA GLY A 460 -5.30 7.85 41.77
C GLY A 460 -4.46 6.94 40.88
N PHE A 461 -3.15 7.17 40.78
CA PHE A 461 -2.21 6.28 40.10
C PHE A 461 -1.05 5.85 41.02
N GLU A 462 -0.55 4.64 40.79
CA GLU A 462 0.66 4.08 41.41
C GLU A 462 1.69 3.77 40.32
N LEU A 463 2.92 4.27 40.47
CA LEU A 463 4.01 3.98 39.53
C LEU A 463 4.47 2.53 39.72
N VAL A 464 4.47 1.75 38.63
CA VAL A 464 4.84 0.32 38.66
C VAL A 464 6.19 0.06 38.01
N ALA A 465 6.47 0.70 36.87
CA ALA A 465 7.72 0.50 36.15
C ALA A 465 8.12 1.73 35.32
N THR A 466 9.41 1.89 35.07
CA THR A 466 9.97 2.94 34.20
C THR A 466 11.05 2.33 33.29
N GLY A 467 11.13 2.81 32.04
CA GLY A 467 12.12 2.31 31.08
C GLY A 467 11.91 2.88 29.68
N GLY A 468 12.99 3.02 28.91
CA GLY A 468 12.92 3.52 27.54
C GLY A 468 12.28 4.91 27.40
N GLY A 469 12.41 5.77 28.43
CA GLY A 469 11.77 7.09 28.49
C GLY A 469 10.27 7.08 28.81
N GLN A 470 9.71 5.91 29.13
CA GLN A 470 8.28 5.72 29.41
C GLN A 470 8.04 5.29 30.86
N GLU A 471 6.80 5.42 31.30
CA GLU A 471 6.34 5.09 32.65
C GLU A 471 5.03 4.29 32.59
N LEU A 472 4.97 3.20 33.35
CA LEU A 472 3.77 2.38 33.54
C LEU A 472 3.15 2.68 34.90
N TRP A 473 1.89 3.07 34.89
CA TRP A 473 1.10 3.43 36.05
C TRP A 473 -0.12 2.53 36.18
N ARG A 474 -0.43 2.12 37.41
CA ARG A 474 -1.63 1.35 37.76
C ARG A 474 -2.69 2.27 38.35
N LEU A 475 -3.94 2.13 37.90
CA LEU A 475 -5.08 2.86 38.44
C LEU A 475 -5.45 2.36 39.84
N THR A 476 -5.57 3.28 40.81
CA THR A 476 -5.88 2.97 42.22
C THR A 476 -7.10 3.72 42.77
N ALA A 477 -7.47 4.88 42.22
CA ALA A 477 -8.60 5.69 42.72
C ALA A 477 -9.98 5.04 42.59
N CYS A 478 -10.12 4.03 41.72
CA CYS A 478 -11.42 3.44 41.35
C CYS A 478 -11.71 2.10 42.05
N ALA A 479 -10.84 1.65 42.96
CA ALA A 479 -11.07 0.44 43.75
C ALA A 479 -12.11 0.69 44.86
N PRO A 480 -13.04 -0.25 45.13
CA PRO A 480 -13.97 -0.11 46.24
C PRO A 480 -13.21 -0.03 47.57
N GLY A 481 -13.26 1.15 48.22
CA GLY A 481 -12.56 1.43 49.48
C GLY A 481 -11.25 2.23 49.35
N ALA A 482 -10.90 2.75 48.18
CA ALA A 482 -9.73 3.62 48.02
C ALA A 482 -9.83 4.87 48.93
N PRO A 483 -8.77 5.22 49.69
CA PRO A 483 -8.79 6.41 50.52
C PRO A 483 -8.89 7.68 49.66
N VAL A 484 -9.69 8.65 50.12
CA VAL A 484 -9.91 9.97 49.48
C VAL A 484 -8.60 10.80 49.42
N THR A 485 -7.51 10.30 50.01
CA THR A 485 -6.19 10.93 50.04
C THR A 485 -5.14 9.88 49.64
N PRO A 486 -4.37 10.10 48.55
CA PRO A 486 -3.29 9.18 48.18
C PRO A 486 -2.25 9.10 49.29
N GLY A 487 -1.76 7.89 49.57
CA GLY A 487 -0.54 7.72 50.37
C GLY A 487 0.63 8.43 49.68
N ALA A 488 1.55 9.02 50.47
CA ALA A 488 2.75 9.65 49.94
C ALA A 488 3.53 8.63 49.08
N GLN A 489 3.68 8.91 47.79
CA GLN A 489 4.49 8.09 46.90
C GLN A 489 5.95 8.19 47.36
N ALA A 490 6.54 7.06 47.76
CA ALA A 490 7.94 6.99 48.14
C ALA A 490 8.78 7.09 46.86
N PHE A 491 9.41 8.25 46.64
CA PHE A 491 10.48 8.41 45.67
C PHE A 491 11.64 7.48 46.05
N ALA A 492 11.90 6.44 45.25
CA ALA A 492 13.23 5.84 45.19
C ALA A 492 14.05 6.70 44.21
N PRO A 493 15.08 7.45 44.65
CA PRO A 493 15.92 8.20 43.74
C PRO A 493 16.65 7.24 42.79
N PRO A 494 16.98 7.67 41.55
CA PRO A 494 17.79 6.88 40.65
C PRO A 494 19.12 6.54 41.33
N GLY A 495 19.53 5.26 41.26
CA GLY A 495 20.81 4.81 41.76
C GLY A 495 21.97 5.56 41.09
N PRO A 496 23.09 5.77 41.79
CA PRO A 496 24.22 6.51 41.24
C PRO A 496 24.97 5.59 40.27
N ASP A 497 24.61 5.61 38.98
CA ASP A 497 25.49 5.26 37.85
C ASP A 497 24.77 5.55 36.52
N GLY A 498 25.17 6.65 35.85
CA GLY A 498 24.68 6.99 34.52
C GLY A 498 24.66 8.49 34.24
N ALA A 499 25.84 9.12 34.21
CA ALA A 499 25.96 10.54 33.84
C ALA A 499 25.43 10.79 32.41
N PRO A 500 24.70 11.89 32.16
CA PRO A 500 24.36 12.31 30.80
C PRO A 500 25.60 12.87 30.10
N SER A 501 26.04 12.24 29.01
CA SER A 501 27.01 12.83 28.09
C SER A 501 26.33 13.93 27.27
N SER A 502 26.78 15.17 27.47
CA SER A 502 26.38 16.36 26.69
C SER A 502 26.67 16.17 25.19
N PRO A 503 25.75 16.52 24.27
CA PRO A 503 26.01 16.45 22.82
C PRO A 503 26.62 17.73 22.22
N TYR A 504 27.09 18.68 23.02
CA TYR A 504 27.76 19.88 22.49
C TYR A 504 29.02 20.23 23.29
N GLY A 505 30.19 20.04 22.67
CA GLY A 505 31.48 20.55 23.14
C GLY A 505 32.68 19.88 22.46
N GLY A 506 33.22 20.53 21.41
CA GLY A 506 34.55 20.22 20.83
C GLY A 506 34.53 19.37 19.58
#